data_AF-A0AAJ7S7Q5-F1
#
_entry.id   AF-A0AAJ7S7Q5-F1
#
_cell.length_a   1.000
_cell.length_b   1.000
_cell.length_c   1.000
_cell.angle_alpha   90.00
_cell.angle_beta   90.00
_cell.angle_gamma   90.00
#
_symmetry.space_group_name_H-M   'P 1'
#
loop_
_entity.id
_entity.type
_entity.pdbx_description
1 polymer ?
#
loop_
_entity_poly.entity_id
_entity_poly.type
_entity_poly.pdbx_seq_one_letter_code
_entity_poly.pdbx_strand_id
1 'polypeptide(L)'
;MDQVNRCFEELKIECHEAKGEHLVGKIISIIGMLNTVIVKPHSPNILLDFGTPLFIVNTDFNNVKVKYKLLGHIDDIFGPIGEPMYSVTLRYNLKSVLNLNTYYFPDNPNTGHICVEHIINNVSKNQKYITRKI
;
A
#
# COMPACT_ATOMS: atom_id res chain seq x y z
N MET A 1 13.98 26.41 -28.06
CA MET A 1 13.20 25.19 -27.79
C MET A 1 13.65 24.67 -26.42
N ASP A 2 13.56 25.51 -25.37
CA ASP A 2 14.45 25.38 -24.20
C ASP A 2 13.78 25.60 -22.82
N GLN A 3 12.48 25.89 -22.77
CA GLN A 3 11.77 26.03 -21.49
C GLN A 3 11.13 24.72 -21.02
N VAL A 4 10.74 23.84 -21.94
CA VAL A 4 10.09 22.57 -21.59
C VAL A 4 11.07 21.62 -20.89
N ASN A 5 12.34 21.60 -21.30
CA ASN A 5 13.36 20.73 -20.70
C ASN A 5 13.76 21.16 -19.28
N ARG A 6 13.69 22.46 -18.92
CA ARG A 6 13.95 22.90 -17.53
C ARG A 6 12.89 22.43 -16.55
N CYS A 7 11.63 22.35 -16.99
CA CYS A 7 10.52 21.95 -16.12
C CYS A 7 10.57 20.45 -15.76
N PHE A 8 11.23 19.62 -16.57
CA PHE A 8 11.44 18.20 -16.29
C PHE A 8 12.61 17.91 -15.34
N GLU A 9 13.64 18.76 -15.29
CA GLU A 9 14.76 18.59 -14.35
C GLU A 9 14.39 18.89 -12.88
N GLU A 10 13.37 19.73 -12.66
CA GLU A 10 12.88 20.09 -11.32
C GLU A 10 11.89 19.07 -10.71
N LEU A 11 11.38 18.12 -11.50
CA LEU A 11 10.58 16.99 -11.01
C LEU A 11 11.46 15.77 -10.72
N LYS A 12 12.60 15.98 -10.03
CA LYS A 12 13.18 14.87 -9.28
C LYS A 12 12.28 14.61 -8.09
N ILE A 13 11.50 13.54 -8.18
CA ILE A 13 10.94 12.90 -6.99
C ILE A 13 12.16 12.52 -6.16
N GLU A 14 12.46 13.32 -5.14
CA GLU A 14 13.43 12.92 -4.13
C GLU A 14 12.89 11.64 -3.52
N CYS A 15 13.46 10.51 -3.94
CA CYS A 15 13.31 9.25 -3.25
C CYS A 15 14.11 9.43 -1.95
N HIS A 16 13.54 10.17 -0.99
CA HIS A 16 14.01 10.13 0.38
C HIS A 16 14.03 8.65 0.76
N GLU A 17 15.19 8.14 1.13
CA GLU A 17 15.35 6.82 1.73
C GLU A 17 14.48 6.77 2.98
N ALA A 18 13.21 6.42 2.79
CA ALA A 18 12.23 6.47 3.85
C ALA A 18 12.51 5.28 4.75
N LYS A 19 13.16 5.55 5.88
CA LYS A 19 13.51 4.54 6.88
C LYS A 19 12.39 4.45 7.90
N GLY A 20 12.00 3.22 8.24
CA GLY A 20 11.03 2.95 9.30
C GLY A 20 9.67 2.45 8.79
N GLU A 21 8.71 2.37 9.70
CA GLU A 21 7.36 1.92 9.39
C GLU A 21 6.53 2.99 8.69
N HIS A 22 5.76 2.58 7.69
CA HIS A 22 4.80 3.44 7.03
C HIS A 22 3.40 2.85 7.15
N LEU A 23 2.42 3.72 7.43
CA LEU A 23 1.02 3.34 7.50
C LEU A 23 0.49 3.04 6.09
N VAL A 24 -0.07 1.85 5.90
CA VAL A 24 -0.73 1.46 4.66
C VAL A 24 -2.20 1.84 4.72
N GLY A 25 -2.90 1.31 5.72
CA GLY A 25 -4.34 1.09 5.61
C GLY A 25 -4.93 0.48 6.87
N LYS A 26 -6.24 0.27 6.84
CA LYS A 26 -6.97 -0.36 7.93
C LYS A 26 -7.60 -1.67 7.45
N ILE A 27 -7.60 -2.69 8.30
CA ILE A 27 -8.33 -3.93 8.04
C ILE A 27 -9.81 -3.67 8.22
N ILE A 28 -10.58 -3.76 7.14
CA ILE A 28 -12.02 -3.47 7.11
C ILE A 28 -12.87 -4.73 7.10
N SER A 29 -12.32 -5.88 6.71
CA SER A 29 -13.05 -7.14 6.63
C SER A 29 -12.11 -8.35 6.76
N ILE A 30 -12.68 -9.48 7.15
CA ILE A 30 -12.01 -10.77 7.28
C ILE A 30 -12.85 -11.82 6.53
N ILE A 31 -12.23 -12.51 5.58
CA ILE A 31 -12.83 -13.62 4.84
C ILE A 31 -12.28 -14.92 5.44
N GLY A 32 -12.97 -15.42 6.47
CA GLY A 32 -12.50 -16.56 7.26
C GLY A 32 -12.27 -17.84 6.46
N MET A 33 -13.10 -18.12 5.44
CA MET A 33 -12.96 -19.32 4.61
C MET A 33 -11.64 -19.37 3.82
N LEU A 34 -11.09 -18.22 3.46
CA LEU A 34 -9.86 -18.09 2.69
C LEU A 34 -8.65 -17.73 3.56
N ASN A 35 -8.88 -17.52 4.87
CA ASN A 35 -7.88 -16.97 5.77
C ASN A 35 -7.28 -15.66 5.26
N THR A 36 -8.14 -14.79 4.72
CA THR A 36 -7.77 -13.55 4.03
C THR A 36 -8.35 -12.35 4.76
N VAL A 37 -7.64 -11.23 4.77
CA VAL A 37 -8.17 -9.94 5.23
C VAL A 37 -8.19 -8.92 4.11
N ILE A 38 -9.18 -8.02 4.18
CA ILE A 38 -9.29 -6.90 3.26
C ILE A 38 -8.78 -5.64 3.94
N VAL A 39 -7.78 -5.01 3.31
CA VAL A 39 -7.17 -3.78 3.78
C VAL A 39 -7.60 -2.63 2.88
N LYS A 40 -8.16 -1.58 3.47
CA LYS A 40 -8.40 -0.31 2.78
C LYS A 40 -7.17 0.59 2.95
N PRO A 41 -6.40 0.88 1.89
CA PRO A 41 -5.30 1.83 1.93
C PRO A 41 -5.79 3.24 2.25
N HIS A 42 -4.94 4.05 2.88
CA HIS A 42 -5.24 5.46 3.17
C HIS A 42 -5.13 6.36 1.94
N SER A 43 -4.32 5.96 0.95
CA SER A 43 -4.08 6.72 -0.28
C SER A 43 -4.34 5.85 -1.50
N PRO A 44 -5.14 6.33 -2.48
CA PRO A 44 -5.32 5.65 -3.76
C PRO A 44 -4.17 5.91 -4.76
N ASN A 45 -3.32 6.91 -4.49
CA ASN A 45 -2.31 7.39 -5.46
C ASN A 45 -0.99 6.61 -5.40
N ILE A 46 -0.66 6.03 -4.24
CA ILE A 46 0.52 5.20 -4.05
C ILE A 46 0.05 3.92 -3.41
N LEU A 47 0.08 2.86 -4.20
CA LEU A 47 -0.29 1.52 -3.77
C LEU A 47 0.96 0.67 -3.55
N LEU A 48 0.81 -0.38 -2.76
CA LEU A 48 1.81 -1.42 -2.63
C LEU A 48 1.57 -2.52 -3.67
N ASP A 49 2.63 -3.05 -4.25
CA ASP A 49 2.58 -4.09 -5.28
C ASP A 49 2.30 -5.47 -4.66
N PHE A 50 1.89 -6.41 -5.51
CA PHE A 50 1.70 -7.81 -5.17
C PHE A 50 2.96 -8.39 -4.49
N GLY A 51 2.76 -9.20 -3.46
CA GLY A 51 3.84 -9.81 -2.69
C GLY A 51 4.41 -8.91 -1.59
N THR A 52 4.03 -7.63 -1.51
CA THR A 52 4.50 -6.74 -0.44
C THR A 52 4.05 -7.25 0.94
N PRO A 53 4.98 -7.41 1.91
CA PRO A 53 4.62 -7.86 3.25
C PRO A 53 3.96 -6.73 4.05
N LEU A 54 2.81 -7.03 4.66
CA LEU A 54 2.13 -6.12 5.58
C LEU A 54 2.30 -6.59 7.02
N PHE A 55 2.31 -5.62 7.94
CA PHE A 55 2.56 -5.83 9.36
C PHE A 55 1.46 -5.15 10.18
N ILE A 56 1.21 -5.65 11.38
CA ILE A 56 0.36 -5.04 12.40
C ILE A 56 1.19 -4.78 13.66
N VAL A 57 0.77 -3.81 14.48
CA VAL A 57 1.38 -3.60 15.79
C VAL A 57 1.15 -4.84 16.66
N ASN A 58 2.21 -5.33 17.29
CA ASN A 58 2.10 -6.42 18.23
C ASN A 58 1.41 -5.93 19.52
N THR A 59 0.28 -6.52 19.86
CA THR A 59 -0.51 -6.18 21.07
C THR A 59 -0.36 -7.22 22.18
N ASP A 60 0.38 -8.31 21.94
CA ASP A 60 0.64 -9.33 22.93
C ASP A 60 1.73 -8.85 23.91
N PHE A 61 1.31 -8.30 25.05
CA PHE A 61 2.19 -7.74 26.09
C PHE A 61 3.02 -8.78 26.85
N ASN A 62 2.76 -10.08 26.66
CA ASN A 62 3.29 -11.11 27.54
C ASN A 62 4.69 -11.60 27.20
N ASN A 63 5.23 -11.26 26.01
CA ASN A 63 6.64 -11.51 25.71
C ASN A 63 7.02 -10.91 24.33
N VAL A 64 8.17 -10.20 24.29
CA VAL A 64 9.09 -9.96 23.16
C VAL A 64 9.25 -8.51 22.68
N LYS A 65 10.54 -8.14 22.57
CA LYS A 65 11.23 -7.01 21.92
C LYS A 65 10.73 -6.57 20.52
N VAL A 66 9.69 -7.16 19.95
CA VAL A 66 9.30 -6.99 18.55
C VAL A 66 8.00 -6.20 18.47
N LYS A 67 8.10 -4.94 18.00
CA LYS A 67 7.02 -3.96 17.89
C LYS A 67 5.95 -4.33 16.84
N TYR A 68 6.36 -5.03 15.78
CA TYR A 68 5.51 -5.34 14.63
C TYR A 68 5.48 -6.83 14.33
N LYS A 69 4.28 -7.35 14.08
CA LYS A 69 4.06 -8.74 13.67
C LYS A 69 3.66 -8.76 12.20
N LEU A 70 4.26 -9.67 11.42
CA LEU A 70 3.86 -9.90 10.04
C LEU A 70 2.37 -10.30 10.01
N LEU A 71 1.57 -9.65 9.18
CA LEU A 71 0.17 -10.00 8.93
C LEU A 71 0.08 -11.05 7.82
N GLY A 72 0.72 -10.75 6.69
CA GLY A 72 0.61 -11.50 5.44
C GLY A 72 1.29 -10.77 4.29
N HIS A 73 1.06 -11.23 3.07
CA HIS A 73 1.55 -10.60 1.85
C HIS A 73 0.33 -10.20 1.01
N ILE A 74 0.42 -9.08 0.30
CA ILE A 74 -0.62 -8.68 -0.66
C ILE A 74 -0.72 -9.75 -1.75
N ASP A 75 -1.90 -10.34 -1.90
CA ASP A 75 -2.19 -11.37 -2.92
C ASP A 75 -3.10 -10.84 -4.04
N ASP A 76 -3.77 -9.72 -3.83
CA ASP A 76 -4.56 -9.08 -4.88
C ASP A 76 -4.78 -7.59 -4.57
N ILE A 77 -5.00 -6.82 -5.63
CA ILE A 77 -5.34 -5.39 -5.59
C ILE A 77 -6.61 -5.22 -6.43
N PHE A 78 -7.71 -4.86 -5.78
CA PHE A 78 -9.02 -4.81 -6.44
C PHE A 78 -9.84 -3.60 -5.99
N GLY A 79 -11.02 -3.42 -6.59
CA GLY A 79 -11.91 -2.30 -6.32
C GLY A 79 -11.70 -1.11 -7.28
N PRO A 80 -12.47 -0.03 -7.10
CA PRO A 80 -12.36 1.16 -7.94
C PRO A 80 -10.99 1.82 -7.80
N ILE A 81 -10.47 2.43 -8.87
CA ILE A 81 -9.14 3.06 -8.86
C ILE A 81 -8.99 4.21 -7.85
N GLY A 82 -10.10 4.90 -7.53
CA GLY A 82 -10.13 5.95 -6.49
C GLY A 82 -10.28 5.40 -5.07
N GLU A 83 -10.68 4.14 -4.92
CA GLU A 83 -10.85 3.44 -3.64
C GLU A 83 -10.38 1.98 -3.75
N PRO A 84 -9.09 1.75 -4.03
CA PRO A 84 -8.56 0.41 -4.17
C PRO A 84 -8.55 -0.30 -2.81
N MET A 85 -8.46 -1.62 -2.84
CA MET A 85 -8.39 -2.49 -1.68
C MET A 85 -7.33 -3.55 -1.91
N TYR A 86 -6.70 -4.00 -0.82
CA TYR A 86 -5.81 -5.16 -0.86
C TYR A 86 -6.50 -6.36 -0.26
N SER A 87 -6.31 -7.50 -0.90
CA SER A 87 -6.48 -8.79 -0.26
C SER A 87 -5.12 -9.23 0.29
N VAL A 88 -5.13 -9.78 1.50
CA VAL A 88 -3.92 -10.22 2.20
C VAL A 88 -4.19 -11.56 2.84
N THR A 89 -3.55 -12.61 2.32
CA THR A 89 -3.59 -13.94 2.93
C THR A 89 -2.81 -13.93 4.26
N LEU A 90 -3.49 -14.30 5.34
CA LEU A 90 -2.92 -14.40 6.67
C LEU A 90 -2.02 -15.62 6.79
N ARG A 91 -0.90 -15.49 7.51
CA ARG A 91 -0.03 -16.63 7.84
C ARG A 91 -0.47 -17.42 9.08
N TYR A 92 -1.48 -16.95 9.81
CA TYR A 92 -1.92 -17.53 11.08
C TYR A 92 -3.36 -17.13 11.37
N ASN A 93 -4.03 -17.95 12.20
CA ASN A 93 -5.43 -17.81 12.53
C ASN A 93 -5.62 -16.73 13.59
N LEU A 94 -5.75 -15.47 13.17
CA LEU A 94 -6.01 -14.36 14.07
C LEU A 94 -7.50 -14.24 14.38
N LYS A 95 -7.87 -14.63 15.60
CA LYS A 95 -9.11 -14.15 16.19
C LYS A 95 -8.90 -12.68 16.57
N SER A 96 -9.51 -11.79 15.79
CA SER A 96 -9.56 -10.32 15.99
C SER A 96 -8.38 -9.48 15.48
N VAL A 97 -8.19 -9.41 14.16
CA VAL A 97 -7.43 -8.30 13.51
C VAL A 97 -8.31 -7.22 12.87
N LEU A 98 -9.62 -7.34 13.00
CA LEU A 98 -10.54 -6.36 12.44
C LEU A 98 -10.24 -4.98 13.05
N ASN A 99 -10.30 -3.93 12.23
CA ASN A 99 -10.04 -2.56 12.60
C ASN A 99 -8.60 -2.22 13.02
N LEU A 100 -7.64 -3.12 12.86
CA LEU A 100 -6.24 -2.78 13.08
C LEU A 100 -5.65 -2.02 11.89
N ASN A 101 -4.70 -1.13 12.20
CA ASN A 101 -3.87 -0.49 11.22
C ASN A 101 -2.79 -1.46 10.71
N THR A 102 -2.48 -1.33 9.43
CA THR A 102 -1.46 -2.12 8.73
C THR A 102 -0.32 -1.23 8.29
N TYR A 103 0.89 -1.78 8.33
CA TYR A 103 2.14 -1.08 8.09
C TYR A 103 2.99 -1.84 7.09
N TYR A 104 3.86 -1.14 6.40
CA TYR A 104 4.91 -1.71 5.57
C TYR A 104 6.26 -1.05 5.89
N PHE A 105 7.33 -1.65 5.40
CA PHE A 105 8.69 -1.19 5.60
C PHE A 105 9.33 -0.94 4.22
N PRO A 106 9.65 0.31 3.85
CA PRO A 106 10.21 0.63 2.52
C PRO A 106 11.59 -0.01 2.28
N ASP A 107 12.34 -0.30 3.35
CA ASP A 107 13.64 -0.97 3.31
C ASP A 107 13.54 -2.50 3.13
N ASN A 108 12.33 -3.07 3.18
CA ASN A 108 12.14 -4.48 2.87
C ASN A 108 12.29 -4.70 1.36
N PRO A 109 13.17 -5.63 0.91
CA PRO A 109 13.42 -5.86 -0.51
C PRO A 109 12.20 -6.38 -1.29
N ASN A 110 11.17 -6.86 -0.60
CA ASN A 110 9.93 -7.31 -1.20
C ASN A 110 8.82 -6.24 -1.19
N THR A 111 9.11 -5.03 -0.71
CA THR A 111 8.17 -3.90 -0.81
C THR A 111 8.29 -3.28 -2.21
N GLY A 112 7.24 -3.43 -3.01
CA GLY A 112 7.10 -2.72 -4.28
C GLY A 112 6.03 -1.63 -4.19
N HIS A 113 6.19 -0.57 -4.97
CA HIS A 113 5.22 0.52 -5.05
C HIS A 113 4.64 0.65 -6.44
N ILE A 114 3.36 1.01 -6.51
CA ILE A 114 2.64 1.34 -7.73
C ILE A 114 2.10 2.76 -7.58
N CYS A 115 2.63 3.68 -8.40
CA CYS A 115 2.06 5.01 -8.54
C CYS A 115 0.84 4.97 -9.45
N VAL A 116 -0.26 5.60 -9.03
CA VAL A 116 -1.49 5.77 -9.81
C VAL A 116 -1.64 7.25 -10.12
N GLU A 117 -1.44 7.60 -11.39
CA GLU A 117 -1.60 8.95 -11.91
C GLU A 117 -3.00 9.13 -12.50
N HIS A 118 -3.72 10.15 -12.04
CA HIS A 118 -5.00 10.56 -12.62
C HIS A 118 -4.78 11.75 -13.57
N ILE A 119 -5.11 11.56 -14.84
CA ILE A 119 -4.97 12.57 -15.88
C ILE A 119 -6.37 12.99 -16.33
N ILE A 120 -6.67 14.28 -16.17
CA ILE A 120 -7.92 14.90 -16.61
C ILE A 120 -7.62 15.71 -17.88
N ASN A 121 -8.21 15.33 -19.01
CA ASN A 121 -8.17 16.15 -20.21
C ASN A 121 -9.37 17.10 -20.21
N ASN A 122 -9.13 18.37 -19.85
CA ASN A 122 -10.16 19.40 -19.76
C ASN A 122 -10.80 19.76 -21.12
N VAL A 123 -10.16 19.43 -22.24
CA VAL A 123 -10.67 19.71 -23.59
C VAL A 123 -11.71 18.69 -24.03
N SER A 124 -11.46 17.40 -23.75
CA SER A 124 -12.37 16.30 -24.12
C SER A 124 -13.26 15.81 -22.97
N LYS A 125 -13.07 16.34 -21.74
CA LYS A 125 -13.67 15.84 -20.49
C LYS A 125 -13.42 14.35 -20.24
N ASN A 126 -12.37 13.79 -20.85
CA ASN A 126 -11.99 12.40 -20.67
C ASN A 126 -11.05 12.27 -19.46
N GLN A 127 -11.31 11.24 -18.65
CA GLN A 127 -10.48 10.86 -17.51
C GLN A 127 -9.68 9.62 -17.89
N LYS A 128 -8.38 9.62 -17.56
CA LYS A 128 -7.49 8.48 -17.77
C LYS A 128 -6.68 8.24 -16.50
N TYR A 129 -6.46 6.97 -16.20
CA TYR A 129 -5.57 6.56 -15.13
C TYR A 129 -4.39 5.81 -15.70
N ILE A 130 -3.21 6.03 -15.13
CA ILE A 130 -1.97 5.37 -15.52
C ILE A 130 -1.32 4.79 -14.26
N THR A 131 -0.97 3.52 -14.30
CA THR A 131 -0.23 2.85 -13.22
C THR A 131 1.22 2.66 -13.63
N ARG A 132 2.16 2.97 -12.72
CA ARG A 132 3.60 2.74 -12.92
C ARG A 132 4.21 2.10 -11.68
N LYS A 133 4.99 1.05 -11.85
CA LYS A 133 5.83 0.51 -10.76
C LYS A 133 7.01 1.44 -10.54
N ILE A 134 7.31 1.74 -9.28
CA ILE A 134 8.40 2.63 -8.86
C ILE A 134 9.30 1.93 -7.84
#